data_AF-A0A3M1T7B7-F1
#
_entry.id   AF-A0A3M1T7B7-F1
#
_cell.length_a   1.000
_cell.length_b   1.000
_cell.length_c   1.000
_cell.angle_alpha   90.00
_cell.angle_beta   90.00
_cell.angle_gamma   90.00
#
_symmetry.space_group_name_H-M   'P 1'
#
loop_
_entity.id
_entity.type
_entity.pdbx_description
1 polymer ?
#
loop_
_entity_poly.entity_id
_entity_poly.type
_entity_poly.pdbx_seq_one_letter_code
_entity_poly.pdbx_strand_id
1 'polypeptide(L)'
;MSEQRSASEGRGGGAATEPFYSLPNLLTLSRLPLAAAVWWDASDPLFVLGILALAGLSDVFDGRFARMIRRRRLAAGAVSADPKALGGPMATGAWLDPLCDKVFVVSALIAVWVAREQPLGTMLLVGLREILMAPAALLFLALRGRWPEAVVDFRADPWGKATTVAQFAAIALGAFAHPALSGAAAAAGVLGLLAAARYVWRTLRALSQG
;
A
#
# COMPACT_ATOMS: atom_id res chain seq x y z
N MET A 1 -4.69 -37.89 53.26
CA MET A 1 -5.69 -38.08 52.18
C MET A 1 -6.22 -36.69 51.87
N SER A 2 -5.52 -35.96 51.00
CA SER A 2 -5.71 -35.89 49.53
C SER A 2 -6.30 -34.50 49.24
N GLU A 3 -5.48 -33.49 48.96
CA GLU A 3 -5.00 -33.16 47.61
C GLU A 3 -6.12 -33.16 46.53
N GLN A 4 -6.09 -32.10 45.72
CA GLN A 4 -6.78 -31.90 44.44
C GLN A 4 -8.15 -31.19 44.45
N ARG A 5 -8.07 -29.88 44.17
CA ARG A 5 -8.82 -29.11 43.17
C ARG A 5 -8.26 -27.67 43.21
N SER A 6 -7.03 -27.43 42.78
CA SER A 6 -6.65 -27.19 41.37
C SER A 6 -7.70 -26.39 40.60
N ALA A 7 -7.38 -25.10 40.45
CA ALA A 7 -7.33 -24.39 39.18
C ALA A 7 -8.53 -24.53 38.22
N SER A 8 -9.36 -23.48 38.18
CA SER A 8 -9.89 -22.95 36.91
C SER A 8 -9.71 -21.44 36.98
N GLU A 9 -8.61 -20.89 36.45
CA GLU A 9 -8.54 -20.47 35.04
C GLU A 9 -9.76 -19.65 34.59
N GLY A 10 -9.85 -18.44 35.14
CA GLY A 10 -10.51 -17.31 34.51
C GLY A 10 -9.47 -16.36 33.93
N ARG A 11 -8.54 -16.86 33.09
CA ARG A 11 -7.72 -15.97 32.25
C ARG A 11 -8.66 -15.36 31.22
N GLY A 12 -9.25 -14.22 31.56
CA GLY A 12 -9.82 -13.30 30.59
C GLY A 12 -8.74 -12.97 29.58
N GLY A 13 -8.82 -13.63 28.43
CA GLY A 13 -7.98 -13.34 27.27
C GLY A 13 -8.30 -11.95 26.81
N GLY A 14 -7.60 -10.97 27.39
CA GLY A 14 -7.50 -9.64 26.81
C GLY A 14 -6.97 -9.83 25.41
N ALA A 15 -7.83 -9.66 24.41
CA ALA A 15 -7.44 -9.58 23.02
C ALA A 15 -6.33 -8.52 22.97
N ALA A 16 -5.09 -8.96 22.79
CA ALA A 16 -3.94 -8.07 22.70
C ALA A 16 -4.18 -7.20 21.46
N THR A 17 -4.69 -5.99 21.68
CA THR A 17 -4.80 -4.97 20.67
C THR A 17 -3.38 -4.65 20.24
N GLU A 18 -3.04 -5.00 18.99
CA GLU A 18 -1.77 -4.62 18.40
C GLU A 18 -1.63 -3.10 18.54
N PRO A 19 -0.55 -2.59 19.18
CA PRO A 19 -0.40 -1.15 19.34
C PRO A 19 -0.38 -0.49 17.97
N PHE A 20 -1.23 0.53 17.81
CA PHE A 20 -1.41 1.30 16.58
C PHE A 20 -0.07 1.87 16.04
N TYR A 21 0.91 2.06 16.94
CA TYR A 21 2.29 2.47 16.67
C TYR A 21 3.23 1.25 16.60
N SER A 22 3.01 0.39 15.61
CA SER A 22 3.99 -0.63 15.27
C SER A 22 5.12 -0.01 14.43
N LEU A 23 6.36 -0.48 14.59
CA LEU A 23 7.52 -0.03 13.80
C LEU A 23 7.24 0.02 12.27
N PRO A 24 6.50 -0.95 11.68
CA PRO A 24 6.07 -0.87 10.28
C PRO A 24 5.23 0.37 9.95
N ASN A 25 4.29 0.78 10.80
CA ASN A 25 3.46 1.96 10.55
C ASN A 25 4.27 3.25 10.56
N LEU A 26 5.33 3.35 11.38
CA LEU A 26 6.23 4.50 11.39
C LEU A 26 7.07 4.59 10.10
N LEU A 27 7.52 3.46 9.58
CA LEU A 27 8.18 3.40 8.27
C LEU A 27 7.24 3.77 7.14
N THR A 28 6.00 3.31 7.16
CA THR A 28 4.98 3.73 6.20
C THR A 28 4.74 5.25 6.27
N LEU A 29 4.66 5.81 7.48
CA LEU A 29 4.47 7.26 7.67
C LEU A 29 5.65 8.09 7.15
N SER A 30 6.87 7.53 7.06
CA SER A 30 8.02 8.26 6.50
C SER A 30 7.85 8.58 5.01
N ARG A 31 6.92 7.92 4.30
CA ARG A 31 6.59 8.26 2.92
C ARG A 31 5.92 9.63 2.78
N LEU A 32 5.25 10.14 3.82
CA LEU A 32 4.64 11.47 3.77
C LEU A 32 5.71 12.60 3.79
N PRO A 33 6.71 12.59 4.70
CA PRO A 33 7.87 13.47 4.60
C PRO A 33 8.61 13.33 3.27
N LEU A 34 8.80 12.10 2.76
CA LEU A 34 9.45 11.90 1.46
C LEU A 34 8.63 12.50 0.31
N ALA A 35 7.30 12.35 0.35
CA ALA A 35 6.40 12.94 -0.64
C ALA A 35 6.50 14.47 -0.66
N ALA A 36 6.65 15.10 0.51
CA ALA A 36 6.90 16.53 0.63
C ALA A 36 8.32 16.89 0.18
N ALA A 37 9.32 16.08 0.53
CA ALA A 37 10.72 16.32 0.21
C ALA A 37 10.99 16.39 -1.30
N VAL A 38 10.26 15.62 -2.14
CA VAL A 38 10.39 15.71 -3.61
C VAL A 38 10.23 17.15 -4.11
N TRP A 39 9.39 17.97 -3.47
CA TRP A 39 9.14 19.35 -3.88
C TRP A 39 10.30 20.30 -3.59
N TRP A 40 11.27 19.89 -2.77
CA TRP A 40 12.42 20.73 -2.45
C TRP A 40 13.31 20.99 -3.67
N ASP A 41 13.57 19.94 -4.46
CA ASP A 41 14.36 20.05 -5.68
C ASP A 41 13.92 19.01 -6.72
N ALA A 42 12.69 19.16 -7.22
CA ALA A 42 12.15 18.30 -8.27
C ALA A 42 12.86 18.50 -9.64
N SER A 43 13.70 19.53 -9.77
CA SER A 43 14.45 19.84 -10.98
C SER A 43 15.73 19.01 -11.09
N ASP A 44 16.36 18.66 -9.96
CA ASP A 44 17.49 17.73 -9.90
C ASP A 44 17.03 16.26 -10.07
N PRO A 45 17.36 15.61 -11.19
CA PRO A 45 16.96 14.22 -11.43
C PRO A 45 17.57 13.23 -10.43
N LEU A 46 18.79 13.50 -9.93
CA LEU A 46 19.46 12.63 -8.96
C LEU A 46 18.79 12.72 -7.59
N PHE A 47 18.36 13.92 -7.19
CA PHE A 47 17.58 14.10 -5.96
C PHE A 47 16.25 13.34 -6.02
N VAL A 48 15.48 13.50 -7.11
CA VAL A 48 14.22 12.77 -7.31
C VAL A 48 14.45 11.25 -7.29
N LEU A 49 15.47 10.76 -8.00
CA LEU A 49 15.84 9.35 -8.01
C LEU A 49 16.21 8.85 -6.60
N GLY A 50 16.96 9.65 -5.83
CA GLY A 50 17.31 9.36 -4.44
C GLY A 50 16.07 9.20 -3.56
N ILE A 51 15.10 10.12 -3.66
CA ILE A 51 13.84 10.05 -2.91
C ILE A 51 13.00 8.82 -3.31
N LEU A 52 12.89 8.53 -4.62
CA LEU A 52 12.20 7.33 -5.11
C LEU A 52 12.86 6.05 -4.58
N ALA A 53 14.19 6.00 -4.59
CA ALA A 53 14.95 4.86 -4.06
C ALA A 53 14.72 4.69 -2.56
N LEU A 54 14.79 5.77 -1.77
CA LEU A 54 14.52 5.73 -0.33
C LEU A 54 13.10 5.25 -0.02
N ALA A 55 12.09 5.72 -0.77
CA ALA A 55 10.71 5.27 -0.62
C ALA A 55 10.56 3.77 -0.95
N GLY A 56 11.14 3.32 -2.07
CA GLY A 56 11.10 1.92 -2.48
C GLY A 56 11.84 0.98 -1.51
N LEU A 57 12.99 1.40 -0.98
CA LEU A 57 13.68 0.64 0.06
C LEU A 57 12.84 0.55 1.34
N SER A 58 12.17 1.63 1.73
CA SER A 58 11.31 1.65 2.93
C SER A 58 10.18 0.63 2.85
N ASP A 59 9.53 0.46 1.68
CA ASP A 59 8.50 -0.58 1.41
C ASP A 59 9.05 -2.02 1.48
N VAL A 60 10.28 -2.23 1.01
CA VAL A 60 10.90 -3.56 1.14
C VAL A 60 11.18 -3.87 2.61
N PHE A 61 11.62 -2.87 3.38
CA PHE A 61 11.94 -3.05 4.79
C PHE A 61 10.68 -3.24 5.63
N ASP A 62 9.66 -2.39 5.53
CA ASP A 62 8.44 -2.51 6.34
C ASP A 62 7.77 -3.88 6.16
N GLY A 63 7.70 -4.39 4.93
CA GLY A 63 7.09 -5.67 4.62
C GLY A 63 7.91 -6.84 5.15
N ARG A 64 9.24 -6.76 5.12
CA ARG A 64 10.11 -7.82 5.69
C ARG A 64 10.07 -7.81 7.22
N PHE A 65 10.09 -6.64 7.84
CA PHE A 65 10.02 -6.51 9.29
C PHE A 65 8.64 -6.94 9.82
N ALA A 66 7.55 -6.50 9.19
CA ALA A 66 6.19 -6.92 9.56
C ALA A 66 6.02 -8.45 9.45
N ARG A 67 6.53 -9.06 8.37
CA ARG A 67 6.51 -10.53 8.22
C ARG A 67 7.36 -11.24 9.28
N MET A 68 8.53 -10.69 9.62
CA MET A 68 9.42 -11.28 10.62
C MET A 68 8.84 -11.21 12.03
N ILE A 69 8.33 -10.05 12.43
CA ILE A 69 7.71 -9.83 13.75
C ILE A 69 6.46 -10.70 13.88
N ARG A 70 5.60 -10.73 12.85
CA ARG A 70 4.41 -11.59 12.84
C ARG A 70 4.75 -13.06 12.99
N ARG A 71 5.77 -13.56 12.27
CA ARG A 71 6.23 -14.96 12.40
C ARG A 71 6.71 -15.27 13.82
N ARG A 72 7.46 -14.37 14.45
CA ARG A 72 7.94 -14.54 15.83
C ARG A 72 6.81 -14.53 16.85
N ARG A 73 5.84 -13.62 16.71
CA ARG A 73 4.68 -13.54 17.63
C ARG A 73 3.71 -14.70 17.48
N LEU A 74 3.51 -15.20 16.26
CA LEU A 74 2.76 -16.44 15.99
C LEU A 74 3.45 -17.66 16.65
N ALA A 75 4.77 -17.78 16.49
CA ALA A 75 5.54 -18.85 17.12
C ALA A 75 5.51 -18.77 18.67
N ALA A 76 5.40 -17.56 19.23
CA ALA A 76 5.28 -17.33 20.66
C ALA A 76 3.83 -17.43 21.19
N GLY A 77 2.84 -17.73 20.34
CA GLY A 77 1.42 -17.79 20.73
C GLY A 77 0.81 -16.45 21.15
N ALA A 78 1.50 -15.33 20.92
CA ALA A 78 1.12 -14.00 21.39
C ALA A 78 0.10 -13.28 20.49
N VAL A 79 -0.12 -13.79 19.27
CA VAL A 79 -1.05 -13.20 18.30
C VAL A 79 -1.88 -14.31 17.68
N SER A 80 -3.20 -14.13 17.66
CA SER A 80 -4.14 -15.05 17.04
C SER A 80 -3.85 -15.23 15.56
N ALA A 81 -3.86 -16.49 15.09
CA ALA A 81 -3.69 -16.81 13.67
C ALA A 81 -4.86 -16.31 12.81
N ASP A 82 -6.02 -16.08 13.43
CA ASP A 82 -7.25 -15.62 12.78
C ASP A 82 -7.25 -14.09 12.57
N PRO A 83 -7.19 -13.60 11.31
CA PRO A 83 -7.23 -12.17 11.00
C PRO A 83 -8.56 -11.50 11.35
N LYS A 84 -9.66 -12.26 11.47
CA LYS A 84 -10.99 -11.71 11.80
C LYS A 84 -11.07 -11.26 13.27
N ALA A 85 -10.30 -11.89 14.16
CA ALA A 85 -10.25 -11.53 15.58
C ALA A 85 -9.57 -10.17 15.84
N LEU A 86 -8.78 -9.66 14.87
CA LEU A 86 -8.01 -8.42 14.97
C LEU A 86 -8.78 -7.17 14.52
N GLY A 87 -10.10 -7.24 14.29
CA GLY A 87 -10.91 -6.09 13.85
C GLY A 87 -10.68 -5.66 12.39
N GLY A 88 -9.95 -6.48 11.62
CA GLY A 88 -9.71 -6.28 10.19
C GLY A 88 -8.62 -5.26 9.84
N PRO A 89 -8.48 -4.92 8.54
CA PRO A 89 -7.41 -4.06 8.01
C PRO A 89 -7.39 -2.65 8.62
N MET A 90 -8.57 -2.15 9.02
CA MET A 90 -8.75 -0.82 9.59
C MET A 90 -8.23 -0.72 11.03
N ALA A 91 -8.44 -1.77 11.82
CA ALA A 91 -7.97 -1.84 13.20
C ALA A 91 -6.45 -2.10 13.30
N THR A 92 -5.87 -2.75 12.28
CA THR A 92 -4.44 -3.11 12.24
C THR A 92 -3.54 -2.05 11.59
N GLY A 93 -4.11 -0.98 11.04
CA GLY A 93 -3.37 0.04 10.30
C GLY A 93 -2.86 -0.40 8.92
N ALA A 94 -3.23 -1.61 8.46
CA ALA A 94 -2.78 -2.16 7.17
C ALA A 94 -3.25 -1.35 5.95
N TRP A 95 -4.25 -0.48 6.12
CA TRP A 95 -4.72 0.46 5.08
C TRP A 95 -3.80 1.67 4.89
N LEU A 96 -2.99 1.99 5.90
CA LEU A 96 -2.10 3.16 5.89
C LEU A 96 -1.03 3.02 4.80
N ASP A 97 -0.53 1.80 4.62
CA ASP A 97 0.53 1.45 3.67
C ASP A 97 0.14 1.72 2.20
N PRO A 98 -0.97 1.15 1.68
CA PRO A 98 -1.47 1.50 0.34
C PRO A 98 -1.86 2.97 0.15
N LEU A 99 -2.20 3.69 1.22
CA LEU A 99 -2.56 5.11 1.14
C LEU A 99 -1.31 5.97 1.01
N CYS A 100 -0.33 5.78 1.90
CA CYS A 100 0.94 6.51 1.88
C CYS A 100 1.68 6.31 0.56
N ASP A 101 1.63 5.11 -0.03
CA ASP A 101 2.15 4.85 -1.37
C ASP A 101 1.52 5.71 -2.45
N LYS A 102 0.19 5.78 -2.48
CA LYS A 102 -0.54 6.58 -3.49
C LYS A 102 -0.23 8.06 -3.34
N VAL A 103 -0.22 8.56 -2.10
CA VAL A 103 0.13 9.96 -1.82
C VAL A 103 1.54 10.26 -2.31
N PHE A 104 2.49 9.36 -2.04
CA PHE A 104 3.86 9.52 -2.51
C PHE A 104 3.97 9.52 -4.04
N VAL A 105 3.41 8.51 -4.71
CA VAL A 105 3.45 8.39 -6.18
C VAL A 105 2.82 9.62 -6.84
N VAL A 106 1.63 10.04 -6.39
CA VAL A 106 0.92 11.20 -6.95
C VAL A 106 1.72 12.48 -6.71
N SER A 107 2.28 12.66 -5.50
CA SER A 107 3.11 13.83 -5.19
C SER A 107 4.34 13.89 -6.10
N ALA A 108 5.09 12.79 -6.22
CA ALA A 108 6.29 12.73 -7.03
C ALA A 108 6.00 12.94 -8.52
N LEU A 109 4.90 12.37 -9.02
CA LEU A 109 4.45 12.57 -10.40
C LEU A 109 4.12 14.03 -10.69
N ILE A 110 3.37 14.70 -9.80
CA ILE A 110 3.01 16.11 -9.96
C ILE A 110 4.27 16.99 -9.87
N ALA A 111 5.15 16.73 -8.90
CA ALA A 111 6.36 17.51 -8.72
C ALA A 111 7.25 17.47 -9.98
N VAL A 112 7.47 16.28 -10.55
CA VAL A 112 8.22 16.11 -11.81
C VAL A 112 7.49 16.74 -12.99
N TRP A 113 6.17 16.60 -13.08
CA TRP A 113 5.38 17.22 -14.14
C TRP A 113 5.56 18.75 -14.17
N VAL A 114 5.45 19.39 -13.00
CA VAL A 114 5.58 20.84 -12.85
C VAL A 114 7.03 21.29 -13.10
N ALA A 115 8.02 20.60 -12.53
CA ALA A 115 9.42 21.01 -12.62
C ALA A 115 10.07 20.77 -13.99
N ARG A 116 9.56 19.79 -14.76
CA ARG A 116 10.16 19.36 -16.03
C ARG A 116 9.27 19.61 -17.24
N GLU A 117 8.15 20.31 -17.06
CA GLU A 117 7.16 20.65 -18.09
C GLU A 117 6.75 19.45 -18.98
N GLN A 118 6.58 18.28 -18.36
CA GLN A 118 6.33 17.06 -19.12
C GLN A 118 4.92 17.08 -19.75
N PRO A 119 4.73 16.41 -20.90
CA PRO A 119 3.41 16.35 -21.54
C PRO A 119 2.36 15.73 -20.60
N LEU A 120 1.25 16.45 -20.40
CA LEU A 120 0.18 16.03 -19.49
C LEU A 120 -0.33 14.62 -19.81
N GLY A 121 -0.50 14.27 -21.09
CA GLY A 121 -0.93 12.94 -21.51
C GLY A 121 -0.02 11.81 -21.01
N THR A 122 1.29 12.06 -20.95
CA THR A 122 2.26 11.09 -20.42
C THR A 122 2.12 10.93 -18.91
N MET A 123 1.92 12.03 -18.18
CA MET A 123 1.70 11.99 -16.73
C MET A 123 0.38 11.28 -16.38
N LEU A 124 -0.68 11.54 -17.16
CA LEU A 124 -1.97 10.85 -17.01
C LEU A 124 -1.87 9.35 -17.25
N LEU A 125 -1.05 8.90 -18.22
CA LEU A 125 -0.79 7.48 -18.43
C LEU A 125 -0.08 6.84 -17.24
N VAL A 126 0.90 7.53 -16.63
CA VAL A 126 1.58 7.05 -15.42
C VAL A 126 0.62 6.95 -14.23
N GLY A 127 -0.22 7.97 -14.03
CA GLY A 127 -1.19 8.03 -12.92
C GLY A 127 -2.53 7.32 -13.18
N LEU A 128 -2.68 6.63 -14.32
CA LEU A 128 -3.96 6.07 -14.77
C LEU A 128 -4.53 5.08 -13.75
N ARG A 129 -3.69 4.26 -13.13
CA ARG A 129 -4.11 3.29 -12.12
C ARG A 129 -4.74 3.98 -10.92
N GLU A 130 -4.16 5.07 -10.45
CA GLU A 130 -4.56 5.80 -9.26
C GLU A 130 -5.89 6.53 -9.53
N ILE A 131 -6.01 7.13 -10.71
CA ILE A 131 -7.24 7.75 -11.20
C ILE A 131 -8.39 6.73 -11.24
N LEU A 132 -8.13 5.48 -11.64
CA LEU A 132 -9.16 4.45 -11.71
C LEU A 132 -9.44 3.78 -10.35
N MET A 133 -8.41 3.46 -9.59
CA MET A 133 -8.53 2.70 -8.35
C MET A 133 -8.97 3.55 -7.16
N ALA A 134 -8.62 4.84 -7.08
CA ALA A 134 -9.00 5.68 -5.94
C ALA A 134 -10.53 5.91 -5.87
N PRO A 135 -11.22 6.33 -6.95
CA PRO A 135 -12.68 6.46 -6.95
C PRO A 135 -13.37 5.11 -6.73
N ALA A 136 -12.88 4.03 -7.32
CA ALA A 136 -13.43 2.69 -7.12
C ALA A 136 -13.34 2.26 -5.64
N ALA A 137 -12.20 2.53 -4.98
CA ALA A 137 -12.03 2.25 -3.56
C ALA A 137 -12.93 3.14 -2.67
N LEU A 138 -13.08 4.43 -3.01
CA LEU A 138 -13.98 5.34 -2.30
C LEU A 138 -15.45 4.93 -2.44
N LEU A 139 -15.87 4.57 -3.65
CA LEU A 139 -17.22 4.08 -3.91
C LEU A 139 -17.49 2.79 -3.12
N PHE A 140 -16.54 1.86 -3.12
CA PHE A 140 -16.64 0.64 -2.31
C PHE A 140 -16.78 0.97 -0.82
N LEU A 141 -15.97 1.90 -0.30
CA LEU A 141 -16.06 2.31 1.11
C LEU A 141 -17.41 2.96 1.44
N ALA A 142 -17.94 3.80 0.54
CA ALA A 142 -19.26 4.41 0.69
C ALA A 142 -20.40 3.38 0.67
N LEU A 143 -20.26 2.32 -0.13
CA LEU A 143 -21.25 1.25 -0.27
C LEU A 143 -21.06 0.10 0.73
N ARG A 144 -20.01 0.12 1.55
CA ARG A 144 -19.67 -0.92 2.55
C ARG A 144 -20.83 -1.25 3.48
N GLY A 145 -21.64 -0.26 3.86
CA GLY A 145 -22.82 -0.47 4.72
C GLY A 145 -23.87 -1.42 4.13
N ARG A 146 -23.83 -1.66 2.82
CA ARG A 146 -24.74 -2.56 2.10
C ARG A 146 -24.17 -3.98 1.96
N TRP A 147 -22.90 -4.19 2.26
CA TRP A 147 -22.19 -5.46 2.06
C TRP A 147 -21.19 -5.74 3.22
N PRO A 148 -21.68 -6.06 4.43
CA PRO A 148 -20.84 -6.20 5.63
C PRO A 148 -19.82 -7.33 5.52
N GLU A 149 -20.11 -8.36 4.71
CA GLU A 149 -19.29 -9.54 4.53
C GLU A 149 -18.22 -9.43 3.43
N ALA A 150 -18.20 -8.32 2.67
CA ALA A 150 -17.19 -8.10 1.64
C ALA A 150 -15.81 -7.86 2.29
N VAL A 151 -15.09 -8.95 2.56
CA VAL A 151 -13.73 -8.91 3.07
C VAL A 151 -12.83 -8.42 1.94
N VAL A 152 -12.38 -7.16 2.05
CA VAL A 152 -11.33 -6.64 1.18
C VAL A 152 -10.05 -7.40 1.51
N ASP A 153 -9.69 -8.34 0.64
CA ASP A 153 -8.39 -8.99 0.70
C ASP A 153 -7.33 -8.01 0.19
N PHE A 154 -6.76 -7.23 1.11
CA PHE A 154 -5.63 -6.32 0.86
C PHE A 154 -4.31 -7.07 0.56
N ARG A 155 -4.36 -8.39 0.29
CA ARG A 155 -3.17 -9.13 -0.14
C ARG A 155 -2.57 -8.50 -1.39
N ALA A 156 -1.30 -8.13 -1.26
CA ALA A 156 -0.48 -7.58 -2.32
C ALA A 156 -0.58 -8.44 -3.60
N ASP A 157 -1.19 -7.87 -4.63
CA ASP A 157 -1.25 -8.48 -5.95
C ASP A 157 0.10 -8.23 -6.65
N PRO A 158 0.81 -9.26 -7.14
CA PRO A 158 2.07 -9.08 -7.85
C PRO A 158 1.94 -8.12 -9.05
N TRP A 159 0.76 -8.05 -9.68
CA TRP A 159 0.48 -7.08 -10.75
C TRP A 159 0.50 -5.63 -10.25
N GLY A 160 -0.01 -5.38 -9.04
CA GLY A 160 0.02 -4.04 -8.44
C GLY A 160 1.45 -3.57 -8.13
N LYS A 161 2.35 -4.49 -7.75
CA LYS A 161 3.77 -4.17 -7.55
C LYS A 161 4.49 -3.88 -8.86
N ALA A 162 4.22 -4.68 -9.89
CA ALA A 162 4.77 -4.44 -11.22
C ALA A 162 4.37 -3.06 -11.76
N THR A 163 3.12 -2.64 -11.55
CA THR A 163 2.70 -1.28 -11.91
C THR A 163 3.47 -0.21 -11.13
N THR A 164 3.63 -0.36 -9.82
CA THR A 164 4.37 0.61 -8.99
C THR A 164 5.82 0.75 -9.45
N VAL A 165 6.49 -0.35 -9.80
CA VAL A 165 7.85 -0.33 -10.35
C VAL A 165 7.88 0.41 -11.69
N ALA A 166 6.93 0.14 -12.59
CA ALA A 166 6.83 0.84 -13.87
C ALA A 166 6.56 2.35 -13.68
N GLN A 167 5.75 2.73 -12.69
CA GLN A 167 5.49 4.13 -12.34
C GLN A 167 6.74 4.82 -11.80
N PHE A 168 7.47 4.19 -10.87
CA PHE A 168 8.73 4.74 -10.36
C PHE A 168 9.75 4.92 -11.48
N ALA A 169 9.86 3.94 -12.39
CA ALA A 169 10.71 4.05 -13.56
C ALA A 169 10.28 5.21 -14.47
N ALA A 170 8.98 5.38 -14.72
CA ALA A 170 8.46 6.49 -15.52
C ALA A 170 8.72 7.85 -14.85
N ILE A 171 8.51 7.99 -13.55
CA ILE A 171 8.78 9.24 -12.81
C ILE A 171 10.29 9.56 -12.86
N ALA A 172 11.16 8.57 -12.65
CA ALA A 172 12.60 8.75 -12.77
C ALA A 172 12.99 9.19 -14.19
N LEU A 173 12.50 8.51 -15.23
CA LEU A 173 12.74 8.90 -16.62
C LEU A 173 12.23 10.31 -16.94
N GLY A 174 11.08 10.70 -16.37
CA GLY A 174 10.54 12.05 -16.47
C GLY A 174 11.43 13.10 -15.81
N ALA A 175 12.00 12.79 -14.64
CA ALA A 175 12.97 13.65 -13.98
C ALA A 175 14.22 13.87 -14.85
N PHE A 176 14.70 12.84 -15.55
CA PHE A 176 15.82 12.97 -16.51
C PHE A 176 15.41 13.57 -17.87
N ALA A 177 14.12 13.87 -18.11
CA ALA A 177 13.58 14.19 -19.43
C ALA A 177 14.02 13.18 -20.52
N HIS A 178 14.09 11.90 -20.14
CA HIS A 178 14.64 10.85 -20.99
C HIS A 178 13.61 10.44 -22.07
N PRO A 179 14.04 10.22 -23.33
CA PRO A 179 13.13 9.90 -24.44
C PRO A 179 12.32 8.60 -24.24
N ALA A 180 12.83 7.67 -23.42
CA ALA A 180 12.11 6.44 -23.07
C ALA A 180 10.89 6.66 -22.16
N LEU A 181 10.64 7.88 -21.67
CA LEU A 181 9.53 8.19 -20.78
C LEU A 181 8.19 7.74 -21.35
N SER A 182 7.89 8.03 -22.63
CA SER A 182 6.60 7.67 -23.23
C SER A 182 6.38 6.15 -23.25
N GLY A 183 7.43 5.36 -23.49
CA GLY A 183 7.38 3.91 -23.43
C GLY A 183 7.13 3.40 -22.00
N ALA A 184 7.82 3.96 -21.01
CA ALA A 184 7.61 3.62 -19.60
C ALA A 184 6.21 4.02 -19.11
N ALA A 185 5.70 5.19 -19.53
CA ALA A 185 4.36 5.66 -19.21
C ALA A 185 3.28 4.76 -19.83
N ALA A 186 3.45 4.33 -21.08
CA ALA A 186 2.56 3.37 -21.72
C ALA A 186 2.56 2.02 -20.98
N ALA A 187 3.74 1.51 -20.61
CA ALA A 187 3.85 0.28 -19.82
C ALA A 187 3.16 0.41 -18.45
N ALA A 188 3.39 1.52 -17.74
CA ALA A 188 2.72 1.81 -16.47
C ALA A 188 1.20 1.88 -16.62
N GLY A 189 0.69 2.54 -17.66
CA GLY A 189 -0.73 2.63 -17.97
C GLY A 189 -1.36 1.27 -18.27
N VAL A 190 -0.73 0.45 -19.13
CA VAL A 190 -1.21 -0.90 -19.47
C VAL A 190 -1.23 -1.80 -18.24
N LEU A 191 -0.13 -1.85 -17.47
CA LEU A 191 -0.07 -2.62 -16.23
C LEU A 191 -1.11 -2.12 -15.22
N GLY A 192 -1.32 -0.81 -15.14
CA GLY A 192 -2.32 -0.18 -14.29
C GLY A 192 -3.74 -0.59 -14.63
N LEU A 193 -4.08 -0.62 -15.92
CA LEU A 193 -5.37 -1.09 -16.41
C LEU A 193 -5.58 -2.58 -16.10
N LEU A 194 -4.57 -3.42 -16.33
CA LEU A 194 -4.64 -4.84 -16.00
C LEU A 194 -4.84 -5.07 -14.49
N ALA A 195 -4.10 -4.32 -13.66
CA ALA A 195 -4.27 -4.38 -12.21
C ALA A 195 -5.66 -3.91 -11.76
N ALA A 196 -6.19 -2.84 -12.38
CA ALA A 196 -7.53 -2.33 -12.08
C ALA A 196 -8.63 -3.30 -12.50
N ALA A 197 -8.56 -3.85 -13.72
CA ALA A 197 -9.50 -4.83 -14.22
C ALA A 197 -9.54 -6.09 -13.33
N ARG A 198 -8.36 -6.57 -12.89
CA ARG A 198 -8.26 -7.71 -11.98
C ARG A 198 -8.83 -7.40 -10.59
N TYR A 199 -8.61 -6.20 -10.07
CA TYR A 199 -9.19 -5.75 -8.80
C TYR A 199 -10.73 -5.75 -8.88
N VAL A 200 -11.29 -5.15 -9.93
CA VAL A 200 -12.74 -5.12 -10.17
C VAL A 200 -13.29 -6.54 -10.33
N TRP A 201 -12.65 -7.39 -11.13
CA TRP A 201 -13.08 -8.77 -11.32
C TRP A 201 -13.10 -9.58 -10.01
N ARG A 202 -12.05 -9.46 -9.19
CA ARG A 202 -12.01 -10.10 -7.87
C ARG A 202 -13.14 -9.61 -6.95
N THR A 203 -13.43 -8.31 -7.00
CA THR A 203 -14.50 -7.69 -6.21
C THR A 203 -15.87 -8.19 -6.65
N LEU A 204 -16.15 -8.18 -7.95
CA LEU A 204 -17.41 -8.69 -8.52
C LEU A 204 -17.62 -10.17 -8.24
N ARG A 205 -16.56 -10.99 -8.33
CA ARG A 205 -16.64 -12.42 -8.02
C ARG A 205 -16.96 -12.67 -6.55
N ALA A 206 -16.38 -11.89 -5.64
CA ALA A 206 -16.71 -11.96 -4.22
C ALA A 206 -18.18 -11.59 -3.96
N LEU A 207 -18.71 -10.58 -4.66
CA LEU A 207 -20.13 -10.19 -4.58
C LEU A 207 -21.07 -11.26 -5.17
N SER A 208 -20.63 -12.05 -6.14
CA SER A 208 -21.46 -13.12 -6.74
C SER A 208 -21.54 -14.40 -5.89
N GLN A 209 -20.72 -14.53 -4.85
CA GLN A 209 -20.62 -15.72 -4.01
C GLN A 209 -21.19 -15.55 -2.60
N GLY A 210 -21.63 -14.34 -2.23
CA GLY A 210 -22.35 -14.04 -0.99
C GLY A 210 -23.79 -13.66 -1.28
#